data_AF-A0A9E5R279-F1
#
_entry.id   AF-A0A9E5R279-F1
#
_cell.length_a   1.000
_cell.length_b   1.000
_cell.length_c   1.000
_cell.angle_alpha   90.00
_cell.angle_beta   90.00
_cell.angle_gamma   90.00
#
_symmetry.space_group_name_H-M   'P 1'
#
loop_
_entity.id
_entity.type
_entity.pdbx_description
1 polymer ?
#
loop_
_entity_poly.entity_id
_entity_poly.type
_entity_poly.pdbx_seq_one_letter_code
_entity_poly.pdbx_strand_id
1 'polypeptide(L)'
;MSIQRVFWLLGLMAMLTWGEVLQPGASYAQEPPPEPTLDAQQNPLQRPNLLSTGLPQPTPLDPFASATPSPSATPTRTPTATPTPVPINVSNVDLDAGGTQPNFLLLLVGGVLIGLLAGYAVLYARNAAALDRYAGGFAASTCPACGQGRLEIEERFYRTVGIPRVRRTVRCDNCRSILREVGQRRWRYAVDPYANPELFAEYNDKILTEQAFLALAPPPQDRSPAYLENDDFPTNR
;
A
#
# COMPACT_ATOMS: atom_id res chain seq x y z
N MET A 1 -6.44 -6.37 -48.01
CA MET A 1 -5.72 -5.52 -47.02
C MET A 1 -5.52 -6.33 -45.76
N SER A 2 -4.27 -6.71 -45.46
CA SER A 2 -3.92 -7.72 -44.45
C SER A 2 -3.83 -7.11 -43.04
N ILE A 3 -4.54 -7.74 -42.08
CA ILE A 3 -4.61 -7.43 -40.64
C ILE A 3 -3.20 -7.40 -39.97
N GLN A 4 -2.22 -8.04 -40.60
CA GLN A 4 -0.85 -8.16 -40.09
C GLN A 4 -0.06 -6.84 -40.13
N ARG A 5 -0.47 -5.85 -40.93
CA ARG A 5 0.18 -4.52 -40.98
C ARG A 5 -0.34 -3.53 -39.94
N VAL A 6 -1.54 -3.76 -39.40
CA VAL A 6 -2.14 -2.87 -38.38
C VAL A 6 -1.47 -3.08 -37.01
N PHE A 7 -1.08 -4.32 -36.69
CA PHE A 7 -0.38 -4.62 -35.44
C PHE A 7 1.05 -4.05 -35.36
N TRP A 8 1.74 -3.91 -36.49
CA TRP A 8 3.07 -3.30 -36.52
C TRP A 8 3.05 -1.78 -36.31
N LEU A 9 1.97 -1.10 -36.71
CA LEU A 9 1.83 0.35 -36.51
C LEU A 9 1.39 0.72 -35.09
N LEU A 10 0.61 -0.13 -34.41
CA LEU A 10 0.20 0.10 -33.02
C LEU A 10 1.30 -0.23 -32.01
N GLY A 11 2.19 -1.19 -32.30
CA GLY A 11 3.34 -1.51 -31.44
C GLY A 11 4.42 -0.42 -31.42
N LEU A 12 4.63 0.27 -32.54
CA LEU A 12 5.69 1.28 -32.67
C LEU A 12 5.31 2.66 -32.10
N MET A 13 4.01 2.94 -31.92
CA MET A 13 3.50 4.16 -31.28
C MET A 13 3.54 4.10 -29.74
N ALA A 14 3.64 2.92 -29.14
CA ALA A 14 3.67 2.77 -27.67
C ALA A 14 5.09 2.94 -27.06
N MET A 15 6.14 3.01 -27.87
CA MET A 15 7.53 3.14 -27.40
C MET A 15 8.14 4.54 -27.58
N LEU A 16 7.39 5.52 -28.09
CA LEU A 16 7.90 6.88 -28.36
C LEU A 16 7.37 7.98 -27.41
N THR A 17 6.69 7.63 -26.32
CA THR A 17 6.14 8.62 -25.37
C THR A 17 6.76 8.59 -23.96
N TRP A 18 7.86 7.86 -23.77
CA TRP A 18 8.59 7.80 -22.51
C TRP A 18 10.00 8.41 -22.67
N GLY A 19 10.05 9.68 -23.04
CA GLY A 19 11.27 10.49 -23.07
C GLY A 19 11.02 11.80 -22.32
N GLU A 20 11.87 12.07 -21.33
CA GLU A 20 12.00 13.33 -20.58
C GLU A 20 10.92 13.72 -19.56
N VAL A 21 11.15 13.36 -18.29
CA VAL A 21 11.43 14.36 -17.23
C VAL A 21 12.45 13.75 -16.25
N LEU A 22 13.74 14.01 -16.49
CA LEU A 22 14.77 13.98 -15.46
C LEU A 22 14.98 15.43 -15.02
N GLN A 23 14.57 15.75 -13.80
CA GLN A 23 14.95 17.01 -13.16
C GLN A 23 15.56 16.67 -11.79
N PRO A 24 16.88 16.84 -11.61
CA PRO A 24 17.51 16.77 -10.30
C PRO A 24 17.42 18.14 -9.63
N GLY A 25 16.86 18.23 -8.43
CA GLY A 25 17.00 19.44 -7.62
C GLY A 25 15.84 19.78 -6.70
N ALA A 26 15.67 19.00 -5.63
CA ALA A 26 15.18 19.54 -4.36
C ALA A 26 15.86 18.75 -3.24
N SER A 27 17.02 19.25 -2.83
CA SER A 27 17.68 18.87 -1.59
C SER A 27 16.77 19.34 -0.45
N TYR A 28 15.87 18.47 0.02
CA TYR A 28 15.20 18.68 1.29
C TYR A 28 16.27 18.54 2.37
N ALA A 29 16.74 19.67 2.88
CA ALA A 29 17.45 19.70 4.14
C ALA A 29 16.55 19.06 5.19
N GLN A 30 16.91 17.87 5.66
CA GLN A 30 16.31 17.28 6.85
C GLN A 30 16.68 18.18 8.03
N GLU A 31 15.73 19.00 8.45
CA GLU A 31 15.77 19.58 9.79
C GLU A 31 15.70 18.41 10.79
N PRO A 32 16.65 18.28 11.74
CA PRO A 32 16.63 17.19 12.70
C PRO A 32 15.36 17.26 13.56
N PRO A 33 14.78 16.11 13.92
CA PRO A 33 13.55 16.07 14.72
C PRO A 33 13.75 16.79 16.06
N PRO A 34 12.75 17.55 16.57
CA PRO A 34 12.85 18.17 17.87
C PRO A 34 13.02 17.08 18.95
N GLU A 35 14.01 17.31 19.80
CA GLU A 35 14.32 16.54 20.99
C GLU A 35 13.05 16.39 21.86
N PRO A 36 12.70 15.19 22.34
CA PRO A 36 11.55 15.04 23.22
C PRO A 36 11.85 15.70 24.56
N THR A 37 11.32 16.90 24.77
CA THR A 37 11.28 17.54 26.09
C THR A 37 10.45 16.66 27.03
N LEU A 38 11.16 15.96 27.92
CA LEU A 38 10.61 15.14 28.97
C LEU A 38 10.07 16.02 30.11
N ASP A 39 8.91 16.65 29.91
CA ASP A 39 8.18 17.27 31.01
C ASP A 39 7.09 16.31 31.51
N ALA A 40 7.48 15.58 32.56
CA ALA A 40 6.58 14.89 33.45
C ALA A 40 5.75 15.91 34.23
N GLN A 41 4.44 15.98 34.00
CA GLN A 41 3.51 16.48 34.99
C GLN A 41 2.39 15.47 35.20
N GLN A 42 2.56 14.69 36.25
CA GLN A 42 1.62 13.74 36.82
C GLN A 42 0.35 14.49 37.28
N ASN A 43 -0.82 13.96 36.95
CA ASN A 43 -2.01 14.16 37.76
C ASN A 43 -2.63 12.80 38.10
N PRO A 44 -2.39 12.24 39.29
CA PRO A 44 -3.11 11.08 39.81
C PRO A 44 -4.31 11.52 40.66
N LEU A 45 -5.36 10.68 40.72
CA LEU A 45 -6.64 10.79 41.46
C LEU A 45 -7.77 11.41 40.59
N GLN A 46 -8.88 10.75 40.22
CA GLN A 46 -9.60 9.59 40.76
C GLN A 46 -10.39 8.87 39.63
N ARG A 47 -10.33 7.55 39.61
CA ARG A 47 -11.33 6.68 38.94
C ARG A 47 -11.82 5.68 39.98
N PRO A 48 -13.10 5.66 40.39
CA PRO A 48 -13.60 4.58 41.21
C PRO A 48 -13.70 3.30 40.36
N ASN A 49 -12.99 2.26 40.81
CA ASN A 49 -13.19 0.88 40.41
C ASN A 49 -14.61 0.41 40.78
N LEU A 50 -15.15 -0.50 39.99
CA LEU A 50 -15.44 -1.90 40.40
C LEU A 50 -16.48 -2.48 39.43
N LEU A 51 -16.05 -3.33 38.50
CA LEU A 51 -16.77 -4.55 38.17
C LEU A 51 -15.77 -5.57 37.63
N SER A 52 -15.45 -6.52 38.50
CA SER A 52 -14.57 -7.65 38.28
C SER A 52 -15.33 -8.72 37.52
N THR A 53 -14.92 -9.01 36.28
CA THR A 53 -15.35 -10.22 35.57
C THR A 53 -14.09 -10.97 35.16
N GLY A 54 -13.82 -12.06 35.86
CA GLY A 54 -12.61 -12.87 35.71
C GLY A 54 -12.48 -13.49 34.32
N LEU A 55 -11.28 -13.41 33.76
CA LEU A 55 -10.80 -14.33 32.72
C LEU A 55 -9.87 -15.37 33.36
N PRO A 56 -10.01 -16.67 33.05
CA PRO A 56 -9.03 -17.67 33.44
C PRO A 56 -7.73 -17.52 32.63
N GLN A 57 -6.64 -17.64 33.38
CA GLN A 57 -5.23 -17.53 33.01
C GLN A 57 -4.77 -18.71 32.14
N PRO A 58 -3.97 -18.50 31.07
CA PRO A 58 -3.39 -19.60 30.32
C PRO A 58 -2.23 -20.25 31.10
N THR A 59 -2.35 -21.57 31.28
CA THR A 59 -1.33 -22.46 31.86
C THR A 59 -0.08 -22.51 30.97
N PRO A 60 1.14 -22.34 31.51
CA PRO A 60 2.39 -22.65 30.81
C PRO A 60 2.62 -24.18 30.81
N LEU A 61 2.94 -24.77 29.66
CA LEU A 61 3.47 -26.13 29.58
C LEU A 61 4.93 -26.05 29.11
N ASP A 62 5.82 -26.57 29.95
CA ASP A 62 7.26 -26.68 29.77
C ASP A 62 7.68 -27.58 28.58
N PRO A 63 8.91 -27.39 28.05
CA PRO A 63 9.48 -28.24 27.01
C PRO A 63 10.10 -29.51 27.62
N PHE A 64 9.60 -30.68 27.22
CA PHE A 64 10.24 -31.96 27.53
C PHE A 64 11.16 -32.39 26.39
N ALA A 65 12.45 -32.52 26.70
CA ALA A 65 13.46 -33.11 25.85
C ALA A 65 13.54 -34.64 26.01
N SER A 66 14.10 -35.28 24.98
CA SER A 66 14.88 -36.53 25.02
C SER A 66 14.13 -37.87 24.84
N ALA A 67 14.36 -38.51 23.69
CA ALA A 67 14.46 -39.95 23.56
C ALA A 67 15.53 -40.34 22.51
N THR A 68 16.62 -40.86 23.06
CA THR A 68 17.75 -41.68 22.59
C THR A 68 17.66 -42.42 21.24
N PRO A 69 18.76 -42.48 20.45
CA PRO A 69 18.85 -43.31 19.24
C PRO A 69 19.11 -44.80 19.56
N SER A 70 18.45 -45.70 18.83
CA SER A 70 18.68 -47.15 18.87
C SER A 70 19.73 -47.56 17.81
N PRO A 71 20.74 -48.40 18.14
CA PRO A 71 21.70 -48.89 17.16
C PRO A 71 21.28 -50.23 16.53
N SER A 72 21.93 -50.52 15.40
CA SER A 72 22.30 -51.86 14.91
C SER A 72 21.40 -52.51 13.84
N ALA A 73 21.91 -52.47 12.61
CA ALA A 73 21.95 -53.64 11.74
C ALA A 73 23.23 -53.60 10.91
N THR A 74 24.13 -54.55 11.16
CA THR A 74 25.36 -54.78 10.40
C THR A 74 25.01 -55.57 9.13
N PRO A 75 25.25 -55.05 7.91
CA PRO A 75 25.25 -55.90 6.72
C PRO A 75 26.60 -56.63 6.59
N THR A 76 26.53 -57.96 6.57
CA THR A 76 27.62 -58.86 6.19
C THR A 76 28.18 -58.48 4.81
N ARG A 77 29.49 -58.21 4.72
CA ARG A 77 30.18 -58.04 3.43
C ARG A 77 30.41 -59.42 2.80
N THR A 78 29.71 -59.70 1.71
CA THR A 78 30.05 -60.80 0.78
C THR A 78 31.21 -60.36 -0.11
N PRO A 79 32.22 -61.21 -0.40
CA PRO A 79 33.39 -60.83 -1.16
C PRO A 79 33.06 -60.42 -2.60
N THR A 80 33.75 -59.35 -3.01
CA THR A 80 33.81 -58.76 -4.35
C THR A 80 34.27 -59.76 -5.40
N ALA A 81 33.41 -60.08 -6.37
CA ALA A 81 33.85 -60.58 -7.67
C ALA A 81 34.31 -59.38 -8.51
N THR A 82 35.56 -59.42 -8.96
CA THR A 82 36.15 -58.48 -9.92
C THR A 82 35.34 -58.49 -11.22
N PRO A 83 34.72 -57.38 -11.67
CA PRO A 83 34.14 -57.33 -13.00
C PRO A 83 35.25 -57.23 -14.04
N THR A 84 35.26 -58.19 -14.97
CA THR A 84 35.99 -58.11 -16.24
C THR A 84 35.57 -56.83 -16.98
N PRO A 85 36.50 -56.02 -17.53
CA PRO A 85 36.13 -54.84 -18.30
C PRO A 85 35.40 -55.28 -19.59
N VAL A 86 34.10 -55.01 -19.64
CA VAL A 86 33.33 -55.06 -20.89
C VAL A 86 33.67 -53.78 -21.66
N PRO A 87 34.02 -53.83 -22.96
CA PRO A 87 34.24 -52.63 -23.74
C PRO A 87 32.95 -51.79 -23.73
N ILE A 88 33.08 -50.54 -23.27
CA ILE A 88 32.02 -49.54 -23.35
C ILE A 88 31.80 -49.26 -24.83
N ASN A 89 30.78 -49.88 -25.41
CA ASN A 89 30.26 -49.43 -26.68
C ASN A 89 29.57 -48.09 -26.39
N VAL A 90 30.23 -47.00 -26.77
CA VAL A 90 29.66 -45.66 -26.76
C VAL A 90 28.61 -45.66 -27.87
N SER A 91 27.45 -46.22 -27.57
CA SER A 91 26.24 -45.91 -28.32
C SER A 91 26.11 -44.41 -28.20
N ASN A 92 26.31 -43.71 -29.32
CA ASN A 92 25.99 -42.31 -29.44
C ASN A 92 24.66 -42.10 -28.72
N VAL A 93 24.67 -41.23 -27.71
CA VAL A 93 23.42 -40.69 -27.21
C VAL A 93 22.90 -39.90 -28.41
N ASP A 94 22.08 -40.56 -29.22
CA ASP A 94 21.12 -39.87 -30.04
C ASP A 94 20.42 -38.94 -29.05
N LEU A 95 20.79 -37.66 -29.11
CA LEU A 95 19.91 -36.57 -28.73
C LEU A 95 18.77 -36.69 -29.72
N ASP A 96 17.92 -37.68 -29.43
CA ASP A 96 16.69 -37.93 -30.12
C ASP A 96 16.03 -36.55 -30.11
N ALA A 97 15.96 -35.96 -31.30
CA ALA A 97 15.14 -34.82 -31.59
C ALA A 97 13.70 -35.32 -31.50
N GLY A 98 13.32 -35.75 -30.29
CA GLY A 98 12.03 -36.23 -29.89
C GLY A 98 11.10 -35.11 -30.24
N GLY A 99 10.32 -35.37 -31.31
CA GLY A 99 9.49 -34.39 -31.97
C GLY A 99 8.80 -33.52 -30.93
N THR A 100 8.85 -32.22 -31.19
CA THR A 100 8.35 -31.10 -30.39
C THR A 100 6.85 -31.21 -30.14
N GLN A 101 6.38 -32.28 -29.50
CA GLN A 101 5.07 -32.35 -28.92
C GLN A 101 5.13 -31.43 -27.70
N PRO A 102 4.33 -30.37 -27.66
CA PRO A 102 4.37 -29.47 -26.52
C PRO A 102 4.06 -30.29 -25.28
N ASN A 103 5.04 -30.38 -24.37
CA ASN A 103 4.84 -30.98 -23.07
C ASN A 103 3.69 -30.23 -22.40
N PHE A 104 2.48 -30.78 -22.48
CA PHE A 104 1.25 -30.15 -22.02
C PHE A 104 1.36 -29.74 -20.55
N LEU A 105 2.12 -30.50 -19.77
CA LEU A 105 2.45 -30.19 -18.39
C LEU A 105 3.27 -28.89 -18.24
N LEU A 106 4.25 -28.65 -19.12
CA LEU A 106 5.03 -27.43 -19.12
C LEU A 106 4.20 -26.22 -19.58
N LEU A 107 3.30 -26.41 -20.56
CA LEU A 107 2.34 -25.38 -20.94
C LEU A 107 1.34 -25.07 -19.83
N LEU A 108 0.87 -26.07 -19.07
CA LEU A 108 0.00 -25.87 -17.92
C LEU A 108 0.71 -25.09 -16.81
N VAL A 109 1.90 -25.54 -16.40
CA VAL A 109 2.67 -24.88 -15.33
C VAL A 109 3.07 -23.47 -15.75
N GLY A 110 3.58 -23.31 -16.97
CA GLY A 110 3.93 -22.00 -17.53
C GLY A 110 2.70 -21.09 -17.64
N GLY A 111 1.57 -21.62 -18.11
CA GLY A 111 0.31 -20.89 -18.22
C GLY A 111 -0.22 -20.41 -16.87
N VAL A 112 -0.19 -21.26 -15.84
CA VAL A 112 -0.59 -20.88 -14.47
C VAL A 112 0.34 -19.79 -13.92
N LEU A 113 1.66 -19.94 -14.07
CA LEU A 113 2.62 -18.94 -13.59
C LEU A 113 2.43 -17.59 -14.29
N ILE A 114 2.27 -17.59 -15.61
CA ILE A 114 1.99 -16.38 -16.39
C ILE A 114 0.66 -15.77 -15.97
N GLY A 115 -0.38 -16.59 -15.77
CA GLY A 115 -1.69 -16.15 -15.28
C GLY A 115 -1.62 -15.48 -13.91
N LEU A 116 -0.83 -16.03 -12.98
CA LEU A 116 -0.59 -15.44 -11.66
C LEU A 116 0.15 -14.10 -11.76
N LEU A 117 1.20 -14.03 -12.57
CA LEU A 117 1.97 -12.78 -12.78
C LEU A 117 1.09 -11.70 -13.43
N ALA A 118 0.32 -12.05 -14.45
CA ALA A 118 -0.61 -11.13 -15.10
C ALA A 118 -1.72 -10.68 -14.15
N GLY A 119 -2.29 -11.60 -13.37
CA GLY A 119 -3.29 -11.29 -12.35
C GLY A 119 -2.76 -10.33 -11.27
N TYR A 120 -1.54 -10.58 -10.79
CA TYR A 120 -0.85 -9.69 -9.85
C TYR A 120 -0.59 -8.30 -10.45
N ALA A 121 -0.11 -8.23 -11.70
CA ALA A 121 0.14 -6.97 -12.39
C ALA A 121 -1.15 -6.14 -12.56
N VAL A 122 -2.27 -6.77 -12.91
CA VAL A 122 -3.58 -6.10 -13.01
C VAL A 122 -4.05 -5.58 -11.65
N LEU A 123 -3.93 -6.39 -10.60
CA LEU A 123 -4.24 -5.98 -9.23
C LEU A 123 -3.36 -4.81 -8.77
N TYR A 124 -2.06 -4.86 -9.07
CA TYR A 124 -1.12 -3.79 -8.76
C TYR A 124 -1.49 -2.49 -9.47
N ALA A 125 -1.72 -2.53 -10.79
CA ALA A 125 -2.08 -1.36 -11.58
C ALA A 125 -3.38 -0.70 -11.10
N ARG A 126 -4.41 -1.51 -10.77
CA ARG A 126 -5.68 -1.00 -10.23
C ARG A 126 -5.50 -0.30 -8.87
N ASN A 127 -4.66 -0.85 -7.99
CA ASN A 127 -4.38 -0.24 -6.70
C ASN A 127 -3.52 1.02 -6.86
N ALA A 128 -2.53 1.02 -7.77
CA ALA A 128 -1.68 2.17 -8.05
C ALA A 128 -2.50 3.36 -8.59
N ALA A 129 -3.46 3.13 -9.48
CA ALA A 129 -4.35 4.19 -9.97
C ALA A 129 -5.22 4.81 -8.85
N ALA A 130 -5.50 4.06 -7.78
CA ALA A 130 -6.22 4.59 -6.62
C ALA A 130 -5.34 5.45 -5.71
N LEU A 131 -4.01 5.38 -5.84
CA LEU A 131 -3.07 6.24 -5.11
C LEU A 131 -3.07 7.65 -5.69
N ASP A 132 -3.03 7.74 -7.02
CA ASP A 132 -2.84 9.00 -7.74
C ASP A 132 -4.04 9.96 -7.63
N ARG A 133 -5.26 9.45 -7.37
CA ARG A 133 -6.48 10.26 -7.30
C ARG A 133 -6.42 11.41 -6.30
N TYR A 134 -5.70 11.23 -5.20
CA TYR A 134 -5.60 12.22 -4.12
C TYR A 134 -4.22 12.88 -4.05
N ALA A 135 -3.38 12.70 -5.07
CA ALA A 135 -2.07 13.34 -5.15
C ALA A 135 -2.19 14.88 -5.21
N GLY A 136 -3.27 15.40 -5.81
CA GLY A 136 -3.61 16.82 -5.83
C GLY A 136 -4.33 17.34 -4.59
N GLY A 137 -4.47 16.52 -3.54
CA GLY A 137 -5.23 16.84 -2.33
C GLY A 137 -6.63 16.24 -2.32
N PHE A 138 -7.40 16.59 -1.28
CA PHE A 138 -8.78 16.14 -1.13
C PHE A 138 -9.73 16.97 -2.01
N ALA A 139 -10.81 16.34 -2.51
CA ALA A 139 -11.71 16.98 -3.48
C ALA A 139 -12.36 18.28 -2.96
N ALA A 140 -12.53 18.41 -1.64
CA ALA A 140 -12.99 19.63 -0.99
C ALA A 140 -11.83 20.31 -0.27
N SER A 141 -11.62 21.60 -0.53
CA SER A 141 -10.59 22.41 0.15
C SER A 141 -11.05 22.93 1.52
N THR A 142 -12.35 23.15 1.69
CA THR A 142 -12.94 23.84 2.84
C THR A 142 -13.74 22.88 3.72
N CYS A 143 -13.56 22.97 5.04
CA CYS A 143 -14.29 22.16 6.01
C CYS A 143 -15.76 22.58 6.13
N PRO A 144 -16.74 21.67 5.96
CA PRO A 144 -18.16 22.00 6.11
C PRO A 144 -18.60 22.21 7.56
N ALA A 145 -17.84 21.69 8.54
CA ALA A 145 -18.19 21.89 9.95
C ALA A 145 -17.96 23.35 10.40
N CYS A 146 -16.80 23.96 10.07
CA CYS A 146 -16.48 25.33 10.50
C CYS A 146 -16.50 26.37 9.38
N GLY A 147 -16.60 25.96 8.11
CA GLY A 147 -16.65 26.85 6.94
C GLY A 147 -15.36 27.58 6.59
N GLN A 148 -14.32 27.53 7.44
CA GLN A 148 -13.09 28.32 7.28
C GLN A 148 -11.80 27.50 7.33
N GLY A 149 -11.83 26.30 7.91
CA GLY A 149 -10.66 25.44 8.02
C GLY A 149 -10.34 24.72 6.71
N ARG A 150 -9.07 24.42 6.50
CA ARG A 150 -8.59 23.60 5.38
C ARG A 150 -8.57 22.13 5.76
N LEU A 151 -8.84 21.31 4.76
CA LEU A 151 -8.84 19.85 4.87
C LEU A 151 -7.48 19.31 4.42
N GLU A 152 -6.69 18.84 5.37
CA GLU A 152 -5.38 18.24 5.12
C GLU A 152 -5.49 16.72 5.10
N ILE A 153 -4.84 16.09 4.12
CA ILE A 153 -4.83 14.63 3.97
C ILE A 153 -3.59 14.03 4.63
N GLU A 154 -3.81 13.21 5.65
CA GLU A 154 -2.76 12.40 6.27
C GLU A 154 -2.83 11.00 5.63
N GLU A 155 -1.80 10.66 4.86
CA GLU A 155 -1.66 9.35 4.23
C GLU A 155 -0.75 8.43 5.05
N ARG A 156 -1.25 7.23 5.37
CA ARG A 156 -0.43 6.18 5.97
C ARG A 156 -0.28 5.02 5.00
N PHE A 157 0.94 4.83 4.51
CA PHE A 157 1.32 3.72 3.64
C PHE A 157 1.57 2.48 4.48
N TYR A 158 0.95 1.38 4.10
CA TYR A 158 1.24 0.05 4.64
C TYR A 158 1.30 -0.97 3.49
N ARG A 159 1.96 -2.09 3.72
CA ARG A 159 2.10 -3.15 2.72
C ARG A 159 1.51 -4.44 3.27
N THR A 160 0.69 -5.12 2.49
CA THR A 160 0.16 -6.44 2.82
C THR A 160 0.49 -7.36 1.66
N VAL A 161 1.36 -8.35 1.89
CA VAL A 161 1.84 -9.28 0.84
C VAL A 161 2.45 -8.53 -0.36
N GLY A 162 3.29 -7.52 -0.10
CA GLY A 162 3.96 -6.71 -1.13
C GLY A 162 3.07 -5.72 -1.88
N ILE A 163 1.74 -5.80 -1.77
CA ILE A 163 0.81 -4.85 -2.39
C ILE A 163 0.74 -3.58 -1.52
N PRO A 164 1.05 -2.39 -2.08
CA PRO A 164 0.90 -1.14 -1.35
C PRO A 164 -0.58 -0.85 -1.09
N ARG A 165 -0.88 -0.52 0.15
CA ARG A 165 -2.19 -0.05 0.61
C ARG A 165 -1.99 1.30 1.28
N VAL A 166 -2.92 2.21 1.03
CA VAL A 166 -2.92 3.52 1.69
C VAL A 166 -4.20 3.64 2.47
N ARG A 167 -4.06 4.03 3.74
CA ARG A 167 -5.17 4.45 4.57
C ARG A 167 -5.10 5.95 4.70
N ARG A 168 -6.16 6.64 4.30
CA ARG A 168 -6.22 8.10 4.34
C ARG A 168 -7.11 8.57 5.48
N THR A 169 -6.67 9.63 6.12
CA THR A 169 -7.46 10.38 7.06
C THR A 169 -7.37 11.85 6.72
N VAL A 170 -8.51 12.50 6.50
CA VAL A 170 -8.56 13.94 6.25
C VAL A 170 -8.89 14.64 7.56
N ARG A 171 -8.15 15.69 7.91
CA ARG A 171 -8.35 16.46 9.14
C ARG A 171 -8.56 17.93 8.80
N CYS A 172 -9.46 18.57 9.54
CA CYS A 172 -9.58 20.02 9.52
C CYS A 172 -8.55 20.64 10.47
N ASP A 173 -7.79 21.62 9.98
CA ASP A 173 -6.80 22.39 10.75
C ASP A 173 -7.45 23.27 11.84
N ASN A 174 -8.68 23.73 11.61
CA ASN A 174 -9.36 24.68 12.48
C ASN A 174 -10.21 24.01 13.57
N CYS A 175 -11.21 23.21 13.17
CA CYS A 175 -12.19 22.63 14.09
C CYS A 175 -11.97 21.15 14.41
N ARG A 176 -10.84 20.55 13.97
CA ARG A 176 -10.48 19.15 14.27
C ARG A 176 -11.49 18.08 13.80
N SER A 177 -12.43 18.41 12.91
CA SER A 177 -13.25 17.39 12.26
C SER A 177 -12.39 16.41 11.46
N ILE A 178 -12.71 15.11 11.48
CA ILE A 178 -11.91 14.04 10.85
C ILE A 178 -12.77 13.23 9.89
N LEU A 179 -12.26 12.96 8.68
CA LEU A 179 -12.81 11.96 7.78
C LEU A 179 -11.88 10.76 7.72
N ARG A 180 -12.42 9.56 7.95
CA ARG A 180 -11.66 8.31 7.86
C ARG A 180 -12.11 7.52 6.64
N GLU A 181 -11.16 7.17 5.76
CA GLU A 181 -11.47 6.33 4.61
C GLU A 181 -11.92 4.94 5.10
N VAL A 182 -13.12 4.52 4.69
CA VAL A 182 -13.69 3.19 4.99
C VAL A 182 -13.78 2.31 3.74
N GLY A 183 -13.57 2.87 2.55
CA GLY A 183 -13.51 2.14 1.29
C GLY A 183 -13.37 3.10 0.12
N GLN A 184 -13.50 2.60 -1.11
CA GLN A 184 -13.38 3.42 -2.31
C GLN A 184 -14.36 4.60 -2.28
N ARG A 185 -13.83 5.82 -2.14
CA ARG A 185 -14.59 7.09 -2.13
C ARG A 185 -15.65 7.18 -1.03
N ARG A 186 -15.50 6.38 0.03
CA ARG A 186 -16.42 6.33 1.17
C ARG A 186 -15.68 6.72 2.44
N TRP A 187 -16.24 7.68 3.15
CA TRP A 187 -15.60 8.34 4.27
C TRP A 187 -16.52 8.33 5.47
N ARG A 188 -16.05 7.84 6.62
CA ARG A 188 -16.74 8.01 7.89
C ARG A 188 -16.39 9.38 8.44
N TYR A 189 -17.40 10.22 8.64
CA TYR A 189 -17.19 11.59 9.09
C TYR A 189 -17.37 11.70 10.61
N ALA A 190 -16.36 12.24 11.29
CA ALA A 190 -16.41 12.59 12.71
C ALA A 190 -16.38 14.11 12.82
N VAL A 191 -17.47 14.68 13.30
CA VAL A 191 -17.67 16.13 13.38
C VAL A 191 -17.37 16.57 14.82
N ASP A 192 -16.86 17.78 15.01
CA ASP A 192 -16.74 18.36 16.34
C ASP A 192 -18.08 19.01 16.74
N PRO A 193 -18.73 18.57 17.84
CA PRO A 193 -20.01 19.12 18.28
C PRO A 193 -19.93 20.60 18.69
N TYR A 194 -18.76 21.10 19.10
CA TYR A 194 -18.59 22.51 19.46
C TYR A 194 -18.53 23.44 18.25
N ALA A 195 -18.08 22.93 17.11
CA ALA A 195 -17.99 23.71 15.88
C ALA A 195 -19.33 23.81 15.15
N ASN A 196 -20.07 22.70 15.09
CA ASN A 196 -21.40 22.66 14.47
C ASN A 196 -22.26 21.53 15.06
N PRO A 197 -23.14 21.83 16.05
CA PRO A 197 -23.93 20.81 16.72
C PRO A 197 -25.00 20.20 15.82
N GLU A 198 -25.53 20.96 14.85
CA GLU A 198 -26.53 20.45 13.90
C GLU A 198 -25.91 19.41 12.96
N LEU A 199 -24.76 19.74 12.38
CA LEU A 199 -24.04 18.85 11.49
C LEU A 199 -23.52 17.62 12.24
N PHE A 200 -23.12 17.78 13.51
CA PHE A 200 -22.79 16.67 14.38
C PHE A 200 -23.97 15.71 14.56
N ALA A 201 -25.14 16.22 14.94
CA ALA A 201 -26.33 15.40 15.16
C ALA A 201 -26.73 14.60 13.90
N GLU A 202 -26.56 15.21 12.72
CA GLU A 202 -26.97 14.58 11.48
C GLU A 202 -25.89 13.67 10.87
N TYR A 203 -24.61 14.04 10.88
CA TYR A 203 -23.58 13.35 10.07
C TYR A 203 -22.49 12.66 10.88
N ASN A 204 -22.42 12.85 12.20
CA ASN A 204 -21.41 12.19 13.00
C ASN A 204 -21.52 10.65 12.87
N ASP A 205 -20.37 10.01 12.63
CA ASP A 205 -20.20 8.58 12.38
C ASP A 205 -20.94 8.03 11.14
N LYS A 206 -21.55 8.87 10.32
CA LYS A 206 -22.15 8.44 9.05
C LYS A 206 -21.09 8.25 7.98
N ILE A 207 -21.35 7.30 7.08
CA ILE A 207 -20.51 7.05 5.91
C ILE A 207 -21.05 7.88 4.76
N LEU A 208 -20.24 8.84 4.31
CA LEU A 208 -20.54 9.74 3.21
C LEU A 208 -19.76 9.34 1.97
N THR A 209 -20.38 9.50 0.81
CA THR A 209 -19.67 9.49 -0.46
C THR A 209 -18.94 10.80 -0.65
N GLU A 210 -17.87 10.79 -1.44
CA GLU A 210 -17.14 12.00 -1.81
C GLU A 210 -18.04 13.09 -2.41
N GLN A 211 -19.01 12.70 -3.26
CA GLN A 211 -19.98 13.64 -3.83
C GLN A 211 -20.93 14.24 -2.79
N ALA A 212 -21.40 13.42 -1.84
CA ALA A 212 -22.24 13.91 -0.76
C ALA A 212 -21.46 14.91 0.12
N PHE A 213 -20.17 14.64 0.36
CA PHE A 213 -19.31 15.57 1.08
C PHE A 213 -19.08 16.87 0.31
N LEU A 214 -18.86 16.81 -1.01
CA LEU A 214 -18.73 17.99 -1.86
C LEU A 214 -20.00 18.85 -1.88
N ALA A 215 -21.17 18.23 -1.81
CA ALA A 215 -22.44 18.95 -1.72
C ALA A 215 -22.64 19.65 -0.37
N LEU A 216 -22.01 19.13 0.70
CA LEU A 216 -22.00 19.74 2.03
C LEU A 216 -20.95 20.85 2.16
N ALA A 217 -19.86 20.75 1.40
CA ALA A 217 -18.76 21.70 1.47
C ALA A 217 -19.18 23.08 0.93
N PRO A 218 -18.91 24.17 1.66
CA PRO A 218 -19.09 25.51 1.11
C PRO A 218 -18.19 25.69 -0.12
N PRO A 219 -18.56 26.59 -1.05
CA PRO A 219 -17.76 26.84 -2.24
C PRO A 219 -16.32 27.20 -1.84
N PRO A 220 -15.32 26.77 -2.61
CA PRO A 220 -13.93 27.10 -2.34
C PRO A 220 -13.81 28.62 -2.27
N GLN A 221 -13.39 29.13 -1.12
CA GLN A 221 -13.12 30.55 -0.99
C GLN A 221 -11.81 30.80 -1.71
N ASP A 222 -11.88 31.50 -2.85
CA ASP A 222 -10.73 31.96 -3.61
C ASP A 222 -10.01 33.02 -2.78
N ARG A 223 -9.20 32.57 -1.82
CA ARG A 223 -8.11 33.38 -1.28
C ARG A 223 -6.94 33.28 -2.25
N SER A 224 -7.14 33.80 -3.46
CA SER A 224 -5.99 34.34 -4.19
C SER A 224 -5.29 35.26 -3.20
N PRO A 225 -4.00 35.02 -2.87
CA PRO A 225 -3.29 36.01 -2.08
C PRO A 225 -3.52 37.32 -2.81
N ALA A 226 -4.05 38.32 -2.12
CA ALA A 226 -3.99 39.66 -2.63
C ALA A 226 -2.49 39.90 -2.83
N TYR A 227 -2.01 39.71 -4.05
CA TYR A 227 -0.72 40.22 -4.45
C TYR A 227 -0.88 41.69 -4.12
N LEU A 228 -0.22 42.10 -3.05
CA LEU A 228 0.07 43.49 -2.84
C LEU A 228 0.92 43.83 -4.06
N GLU A 229 0.26 44.36 -5.09
CA GLU A 229 0.88 45.01 -6.22
C GLU A 229 1.75 46.09 -5.58
N ASN A 230 3.01 45.77 -5.31
CA ASN A 230 3.96 46.68 -4.70
C ASN A 230 4.40 47.67 -5.78
N ASP A 231 3.47 48.51 -6.21
CA ASP A 231 3.70 49.51 -7.26
C ASP A 231 4.30 50.83 -6.74
N ASP A 232 4.59 50.94 -5.44
CA ASP A 232 5.19 52.15 -4.86
C ASP A 232 6.57 51.86 -4.21
N PHE A 233 7.53 51.41 -5.01
CA PHE A 233 8.95 51.64 -4.67
C PHE A 233 9.33 53.03 -5.18
N PRO A 234 9.52 54.05 -4.32
CA PRO A 234 10.02 55.34 -4.76
C PRO A 234 11.44 55.16 -5.32
N THR A 235 11.58 55.31 -6.62
CA THR A 235 12.87 55.48 -7.30
C THR A 235 13.48 56.79 -6.83
N ASN A 236 14.33 56.71 -5.80
CA ASN A 236 15.20 57.81 -5.43
C ASN A 236 16.23 58.01 -6.56
N ARG A 237 16.04 59.02 -7.40
CA ARG A 237 17.09 59.58 -8.24
C ARG A 237 16.87 61.05 -8.53
#